data_AF-A0A0M2UZ23-F1
#
_entry.id   AF-A0A0M2UZ23-F1
#
_cell.length_a   1.000
_cell.length_b   1.000
_cell.length_c   1.000
_cell.angle_alpha   90.00
_cell.angle_beta   90.00
_cell.angle_gamma   90.00
#
_symmetry.space_group_name_H-M   'P 1'
#
loop_
_entity.id
_entity.type
_entity.pdbx_description
1 polymer ?
#
loop_
_entity_poly.entity_id
_entity_poly.type
_entity_poly.pdbx_seq_one_letter_code
_entity_poly.pdbx_strand_id
1 'polypeptide(L)'
;MRFRSDTMYVMRITGDDEQAKREVDNFINPEERYPVIATTSKLMTTGVDAQTCKLIVLDSNIRSMTEFKQIIGRGTRINEEYGKTFFAIMDFRNVTDLFADPAFDGDPVMVREVTGEDELTDQDIHPEEDQEIIDPETGRPVDFEEETPDEYPPPDIIQGGEIVSEPRQKIYVAGVDVSVLNERVQHLDANGNLITESLKDYTKKGILREFRSLDDFLTRWNGAHKKKAVIEELESQGIIPENLMSGVKKDLDVFDLICHIAWDMPALTRRERAENVKKRNYFMKYGEKARKVIDVLLDKYADEGIENIEDLAILRIEPFSQIGTPTEIVQIFGGREQYLHVIEELEHALYTAA
;
A
#
# COMPACT_ATOMS: atom_id res chain seq x y z
N MET A 1 45.59 2.75 12.31
CA MET A 1 44.69 3.92 12.28
C MET A 1 44.57 4.49 13.69
N ARG A 2 44.97 5.74 13.95
CA ARG A 2 44.83 6.37 15.28
C ARG A 2 43.38 6.85 15.43
N PHE A 3 42.56 6.13 16.19
CA PHE A 3 41.27 6.67 16.64
C PHE A 3 41.57 7.78 17.66
N ARG A 4 41.60 9.02 17.21
CA ARG A 4 41.35 10.14 18.12
C ARG A 4 39.92 9.91 18.61
N SER A 5 39.75 9.89 19.93
CA SER A 5 38.47 9.88 20.60
C SER A 5 37.76 11.21 20.32
N ASP A 6 37.28 11.37 19.09
CA ASP A 6 36.44 12.49 18.70
C ASP A 6 35.04 12.16 19.20
N THR A 7 34.62 12.85 20.25
CA THR A 7 33.28 12.75 20.86
C THR A 7 32.15 13.08 19.87
N MET A 8 32.50 13.52 18.65
CA MET A 8 31.60 13.90 17.57
C MET A 8 31.39 12.80 16.51
N TYR A 9 32.08 11.64 16.61
CA TYR A 9 31.95 10.58 15.58
C TYR A 9 30.53 9.99 15.53
N VAL A 10 29.97 9.67 16.70
CA VAL A 10 28.60 9.18 16.87
C VAL A 10 27.83 10.23 17.65
N MET A 11 26.76 10.76 17.05
CA MET A 11 25.91 11.74 17.71
C MET A 11 24.47 11.24 17.82
N ARG A 12 23.85 11.54 18.96
CA ARG A 12 22.43 11.26 19.21
C ARG A 12 21.61 12.50 18.90
N ILE A 13 20.68 12.37 17.96
CA ILE A 13 19.84 13.46 17.48
C ILE A 13 18.40 13.26 17.97
N THR A 14 18.00 14.04 18.98
CA THR A 14 16.69 13.96 19.66
C THR A 14 15.97 15.31 19.72
N GLY A 15 14.62 15.27 19.79
CA GLY A 15 13.66 16.41 19.77
C GLY A 15 14.06 17.67 20.50
N ASP A 16 14.53 17.45 21.71
CA ASP A 16 14.43 18.45 22.77
C ASP A 16 15.77 19.12 23.08
N ASP A 17 16.78 18.93 22.21
CA ASP A 17 18.15 19.41 22.42
C ASP A 17 18.58 20.38 21.31
N GLU A 18 18.90 21.63 21.68
CA GLU A 18 19.40 22.65 20.75
C GLU A 18 20.76 22.27 20.15
N GLN A 19 21.57 21.50 20.89
CA GLN A 19 22.84 20.99 20.39
C GLN A 19 22.59 19.97 19.26
N ALA A 20 21.61 19.08 19.43
CA ALA A 20 21.26 18.08 18.42
C ALA A 20 20.83 18.70 17.09
N LYS A 21 20.16 19.86 17.10
CA LYS A 21 19.76 20.56 15.86
C LYS A 21 20.97 21.06 15.06
N ARG A 22 22.01 21.56 15.73
CA ARG A 22 23.24 22.01 15.06
C ARG A 22 24.00 20.83 14.46
N GLU A 23 23.99 19.68 15.13
CA GLU A 23 24.64 18.48 14.61
C GLU A 23 23.90 17.86 13.41
N VAL A 24 22.59 18.10 13.27
CA VAL A 24 21.86 17.75 12.04
C VAL A 24 22.39 18.53 10.86
N ASP A 25 22.59 19.85 11.01
CA ASP A 25 23.12 20.69 9.94
C ASP A 25 24.54 20.25 9.55
N ASN A 26 25.38 19.92 10.53
CA ASN A 26 26.72 19.36 10.30
C ASN A 26 26.65 18.01 9.57
N PHE A 27 25.73 17.12 9.97
CA PHE A 27 25.58 15.80 9.33
C PHE A 27 25.11 15.87 7.87
N ILE A 28 24.30 16.87 7.55
CA ILE A 28 23.78 17.09 6.19
C ILE A 28 24.83 17.71 5.28
N ASN A 29 25.76 18.51 5.83
CA ASN A 29 26.75 19.23 5.06
C ASN A 29 27.77 18.27 4.41
N PRO A 30 27.85 18.19 3.07
CA PRO A 30 28.81 17.34 2.37
C PRO A 30 30.28 17.68 2.67
N GLU A 31 30.57 18.91 3.09
CA GLU A 31 31.93 19.38 3.43
C GLU A 31 32.36 19.00 4.85
N GLU A 32 31.40 18.63 5.72
CA GLU A 32 31.69 18.28 7.11
C GLU A 32 32.01 16.79 7.25
N ARG A 33 33.04 16.50 8.06
CA ARG A 33 33.47 15.12 8.32
C ARG A 33 32.71 14.45 9.46
N TYR A 34 32.11 15.25 10.35
CA TYR A 34 31.44 14.78 11.55
C TYR A 34 30.08 15.48 11.73
N PRO A 35 29.09 14.79 12.32
CA PRO A 35 29.14 13.39 12.75
C PRO A 35 29.12 12.39 11.58
N VAL A 36 29.67 11.18 11.80
CA VAL A 36 29.65 10.08 10.80
C VAL A 36 28.40 9.22 11.00
N ILE A 37 28.02 8.99 12.27
CA ILE A 37 26.83 8.21 12.62
C ILE A 37 25.87 9.09 13.40
N ALA A 38 24.66 9.26 12.87
CA ALA A 38 23.56 9.92 13.54
C ALA A 38 22.54 8.88 14.03
N THR A 39 22.33 8.79 15.34
CA THR A 39 21.29 7.94 15.93
C THR A 39 20.04 8.79 16.22
N THR A 40 18.88 8.36 15.74
CA THR A 40 17.64 9.10 15.88
C THR A 40 16.46 8.17 16.14
N SER A 41 15.47 8.62 16.91
CA SER A 41 14.23 7.89 17.11
C SER A 41 13.14 8.32 16.13
N LYS A 42 12.99 9.64 15.91
CA LYS A 42 12.00 10.23 15.01
C LYS A 42 12.43 11.54 14.37
N LEU A 43 13.51 12.19 14.81
CA LEU A 43 13.78 13.57 14.40
C LEU A 43 14.22 13.71 12.95
N MET A 44 14.82 12.67 12.40
CA MET A 44 15.22 12.62 10.98
C MET A 44 14.08 12.15 10.05
N THR A 45 12.87 11.90 10.57
CA THR A 45 11.76 11.36 9.77
C THR A 45 11.16 12.40 8.81
N THR A 46 11.29 13.71 9.11
CA THR A 46 10.84 14.78 8.21
C THR A 46 11.89 15.89 8.07
N GLY A 47 12.19 16.29 6.82
CA GLY A 47 12.89 17.54 6.52
C GLY A 47 14.42 17.51 6.46
N VAL A 48 15.07 16.35 6.64
CA VAL A 48 16.55 16.23 6.56
C VAL A 48 16.94 15.68 5.18
N ASP A 49 17.76 16.43 4.43
CA ASP A 49 18.26 16.08 3.09
C ASP A 49 19.75 15.73 3.14
N ALA A 50 20.10 14.57 3.69
CA ALA A 50 21.49 14.12 3.80
C ALA A 50 22.00 13.56 2.47
N GLN A 51 22.50 14.44 1.60
CA GLN A 51 22.90 14.09 0.22
C GLN A 51 24.07 13.11 0.14
N THR A 52 24.86 12.98 1.20
CA THR A 52 26.03 12.09 1.28
C THR A 52 25.74 10.79 2.05
N CYS A 53 24.48 10.52 2.44
CA CYS A 53 24.11 9.37 3.27
C CYS A 53 24.25 8.02 2.54
N LYS A 54 25.29 7.24 2.88
CA LYS A 54 25.61 5.95 2.22
C LYS A 54 25.01 4.71 2.89
N LEU A 55 24.67 4.77 4.18
CA LEU A 55 24.19 3.62 4.94
C LEU A 55 23.00 4.01 5.82
N ILE A 56 21.93 3.23 5.74
CA ILE A 56 20.75 3.36 6.59
C ILE A 56 20.62 2.08 7.41
N VAL A 57 20.61 2.24 8.73
CA VAL A 57 20.45 1.12 9.68
C VAL A 57 19.06 1.16 10.30
N LEU A 58 18.32 0.06 10.15
CA LEU A 58 16.97 -0.10 10.70
C LEU A 58 17.03 -1.02 11.93
N ASP A 59 17.02 -0.40 13.11
CA ASP A 59 16.83 -1.09 14.40
C ASP A 59 15.61 -0.52 15.14
N SER A 60 14.49 -0.39 14.43
CA SER A 60 13.24 0.10 15.00
C SER A 60 12.05 -0.63 14.40
N ASN A 61 10.96 -0.72 15.17
CA ASN A 61 9.72 -1.32 14.70
C ASN A 61 8.96 -0.30 13.85
N ILE A 62 9.24 -0.29 12.56
CA ILE A 62 8.57 0.57 11.59
C ILE A 62 7.18 -0.02 11.31
N ARG A 63 6.13 0.77 11.55
CA ARG A 63 4.73 0.29 11.52
C ARG A 63 3.98 0.67 10.26
N SER A 64 4.59 1.51 9.41
CA SER A 64 3.96 1.97 8.20
C SER A 64 4.94 2.02 7.03
N MET A 65 4.45 1.66 5.85
CA MET A 65 5.17 1.80 4.58
C MET A 65 5.66 3.24 4.39
N THR A 66 4.84 4.25 4.72
CA THR A 66 5.21 5.65 4.59
C THR A 66 6.44 6.01 5.44
N GLU A 67 6.47 5.57 6.69
CA GLU A 67 7.62 5.77 7.58
C GLU A 67 8.87 5.06 7.02
N PHE A 68 8.72 3.82 6.55
CA PHE A 68 9.81 3.09 5.89
C PHE A 68 10.35 3.84 4.66
N LYS A 69 9.48 4.22 3.71
CA LYS A 69 9.86 4.98 2.50
C LYS A 69 10.47 6.35 2.83
N GLN A 70 9.97 7.03 3.87
CA GLN A 70 10.55 8.30 4.33
C GLN A 70 11.95 8.12 4.92
N ILE A 71 12.22 6.99 5.59
CA ILE A 71 13.54 6.66 6.13
C ILE A 71 14.50 6.31 4.99
N ILE A 72 14.17 5.34 4.14
CA ILE A 72 15.07 4.92 3.04
C ILE A 72 15.24 6.03 1.99
N GLY A 73 14.22 6.86 1.80
CA GLY A 73 14.24 8.03 0.92
C GLY A 73 15.39 9.00 1.22
N ARG A 74 15.90 9.01 2.45
CA ARG A 74 17.08 9.82 2.85
C ARG A 74 18.36 9.38 2.15
N GLY A 75 18.47 8.11 1.78
CA GLY A 75 19.63 7.55 1.07
C GLY A 75 19.53 7.63 -0.45
N THR A 76 18.36 7.94 -1.01
CA THR A 76 18.10 7.87 -2.47
C THR A 76 18.76 8.98 -3.29
N ARG A 77 19.23 10.06 -2.65
CA ARG A 77 19.93 11.15 -3.34
C ARG A 77 21.26 10.66 -3.90
N ILE A 78 21.54 10.92 -5.17
CA ILE A 78 22.85 10.66 -5.80
C ILE A 78 23.68 11.94 -5.70
N ASN A 79 24.95 11.81 -5.35
CA ASN A 79 25.90 12.92 -5.33
C ASN A 79 27.29 12.42 -5.79
N GLU A 80 27.53 12.46 -7.10
CA GLU A 80 28.76 11.97 -7.72
C GLU A 80 30.00 12.79 -7.32
N GLU A 81 29.83 14.11 -7.09
CA GLU A 81 30.91 15.01 -6.66
C GLU A 81 31.53 14.55 -5.32
N TYR A 82 30.71 13.97 -4.44
CA TYR A 82 31.12 13.44 -3.14
C TYR A 82 31.20 11.91 -3.12
N GLY A 83 31.29 11.27 -4.30
CA GLY A 83 31.48 9.83 -4.44
C GLY A 83 30.32 8.99 -3.89
N LYS A 84 29.08 9.47 -4.06
CA LYS A 84 27.86 8.76 -3.68
C LYS A 84 27.04 8.38 -4.92
N THR A 85 27.16 7.13 -5.32
CA THR A 85 26.43 6.52 -6.44
C THR A 85 25.35 5.53 -5.98
N PHE A 86 25.50 4.97 -4.77
CA PHE A 86 24.54 4.05 -4.17
C PHE A 86 24.32 4.36 -2.68
N PHE A 87 23.45 3.58 -2.04
CA PHE A 87 23.34 3.49 -0.59
C PHE A 87 22.95 2.07 -0.20
N ALA A 88 23.29 1.67 1.03
CA ALA A 88 22.94 0.36 1.57
C ALA A 88 21.87 0.50 2.67
N ILE A 89 21.02 -0.52 2.77
CA ILE A 89 20.07 -0.68 3.88
C ILE A 89 20.51 -1.90 4.68
N MET A 90 20.75 -1.69 5.97
CA MET A 90 21.03 -2.73 6.94
C MET A 90 19.81 -2.87 7.85
N ASP A 91 19.17 -4.02 7.84
CA ASP A 91 17.90 -4.23 8.51
C ASP A 91 18.00 -5.33 9.59
N PHE A 92 17.83 -4.94 10.85
CA PHE A 92 17.87 -5.85 11.99
C PHE A 92 16.50 -6.39 12.39
N ARG A 93 15.42 -5.91 11.75
CA ARG A 93 14.03 -6.19 12.15
C ARG A 93 13.20 -6.79 11.01
N ASN A 94 13.82 -7.11 9.87
CA ASN A 94 13.17 -7.61 8.65
C ASN A 94 12.00 -6.73 8.21
N VAL A 95 12.17 -5.41 8.30
CA VAL A 95 11.22 -4.41 7.83
C VAL A 95 11.17 -4.36 6.30
N THR A 96 12.31 -4.58 5.64
CA THR A 96 12.46 -4.65 4.18
C THR A 96 11.57 -5.74 3.58
N ASP A 97 11.44 -6.91 4.20
CA ASP A 97 10.53 -7.99 3.74
C ASP A 97 9.04 -7.57 3.77
N LEU A 98 8.68 -6.71 4.72
CA LEU A 98 7.30 -6.28 4.94
C LEU A 98 6.90 -5.14 3.98
N PHE A 99 7.88 -4.37 3.49
CA PHE A 99 7.66 -3.09 2.84
C PHE A 99 8.46 -2.89 1.54
N ALA A 100 9.16 -3.92 1.06
CA ALA A 100 9.72 -3.96 -0.27
C ALA A 100 8.59 -3.91 -1.29
N ASP A 101 8.65 -2.94 -2.20
CA ASP A 101 7.69 -2.80 -3.28
C ASP A 101 8.46 -2.69 -4.59
N PRO A 102 8.77 -3.82 -5.27
CA PRO A 102 9.55 -3.83 -6.51
C PRO A 102 8.94 -2.96 -7.62
N ALA A 103 7.62 -2.73 -7.60
CA ALA A 103 6.95 -1.87 -8.57
C ALA A 103 7.21 -0.36 -8.32
N PHE A 104 7.59 0.00 -7.09
CA PHE A 104 7.86 1.38 -6.67
C PHE A 104 9.36 1.66 -6.48
N ASP A 105 10.10 0.74 -5.84
CA ASP A 105 11.53 0.89 -5.51
C ASP A 105 12.46 0.41 -6.64
N GLY A 106 11.96 -0.46 -7.53
CA GLY A 106 12.78 -1.32 -8.37
C GLY A 106 13.36 -2.50 -7.59
N ASP A 107 13.98 -3.44 -8.31
CA ASP A 107 14.65 -4.57 -7.68
C ASP A 107 15.99 -4.12 -7.05
N PRO A 108 16.28 -4.50 -5.80
CA PRO A 108 17.58 -4.22 -5.19
C PRO A 108 18.68 -4.91 -6.00
N VAL A 109 19.77 -4.18 -6.26
CA VAL A 109 20.93 -4.69 -7.02
C VAL A 109 21.58 -5.88 -6.29
N MET A 110 21.52 -5.90 -4.95
CA MET A 110 22.03 -6.98 -4.12
C MET A 110 21.19 -7.12 -2.85
N VAL A 111 20.87 -8.37 -2.50
CA VAL A 111 20.24 -8.74 -1.23
C VAL A 111 21.08 -9.86 -0.61
N ARG A 112 21.51 -9.66 0.63
CA ARG A 112 22.21 -10.71 1.40
C ARG A 112 21.61 -10.81 2.78
N GLU A 113 21.10 -11.99 3.11
CA GLU A 113 20.73 -12.35 4.48
C GLU A 113 21.99 -12.75 5.25
N VAL A 114 22.21 -12.12 6.41
CA VAL A 114 23.37 -12.38 7.27
C VAL A 114 22.86 -12.90 8.59
N THR A 115 23.30 -14.09 8.99
CA THR A 115 22.96 -14.66 10.31
C THR A 115 24.01 -14.24 11.33
N GLY A 116 23.65 -14.18 12.62
CA GLY A 116 24.52 -13.62 13.67
C GLY A 116 25.86 -14.33 13.90
N GLU A 117 26.14 -15.42 13.18
CA GLU A 117 27.40 -16.17 13.19
C GLU A 117 28.31 -15.83 12.00
N ASP A 118 27.81 -15.08 11.01
CA ASP A 118 28.53 -14.70 9.79
C ASP A 118 29.28 -13.38 9.98
N GLU A 119 30.58 -13.35 9.67
CA GLU A 119 31.36 -12.10 9.64
C GLU A 119 31.05 -11.31 8.35
N LEU A 120 30.70 -10.03 8.48
CA LEU A 120 30.58 -9.10 7.35
C LEU A 120 31.99 -8.74 6.86
N THR A 121 32.27 -9.00 5.58
CA THR A 121 33.53 -8.66 4.92
C THR A 121 33.40 -7.38 4.09
N ASP A 122 34.51 -6.70 3.76
CA ASP A 122 34.47 -5.48 2.94
C ASP A 122 33.85 -5.73 1.54
N GLN A 123 34.00 -6.94 1.01
CA GLN A 123 33.36 -7.41 -0.24
C GLN A 123 31.82 -7.40 -0.16
N ASP A 124 31.27 -7.45 1.05
CA ASP A 124 29.81 -7.43 1.31
C ASP A 124 29.22 -6.03 1.32
N ILE A 125 30.09 -5.02 1.45
CA ILE A 125 29.75 -3.60 1.54
C ILE A 125 30.12 -2.89 0.23
N HIS A 126 31.19 -3.36 -0.44
CA HIS A 126 31.75 -2.80 -1.67
C HIS A 126 32.07 -3.91 -2.69
N PRO A 127 31.06 -4.41 -3.44
CA PRO A 127 31.23 -5.55 -4.33
C PRO A 127 31.99 -5.25 -5.64
N GLU A 128 32.22 -3.97 -5.96
CA GLU A 128 32.89 -3.53 -7.19
C GLU A 128 34.41 -3.33 -7.03
N GLU A 129 34.99 -3.40 -5.83
CA GLU A 129 36.42 -3.12 -5.64
C GLU A 129 37.35 -4.28 -6.05
N ASP A 130 36.85 -5.50 -6.21
CA ASP A 130 37.67 -6.71 -6.49
C ASP A 130 37.18 -7.59 -7.66
N GLN A 131 36.22 -7.13 -8.49
CA GLN A 131 35.82 -7.93 -9.65
C GLN A 131 36.86 -7.79 -10.76
N GLU A 132 37.66 -8.84 -10.97
CA GLU A 132 38.44 -9.00 -12.20
C GLU A 132 37.47 -8.94 -13.39
N ILE A 133 37.47 -7.82 -14.12
CA ILE A 133 36.66 -7.64 -15.33
C ILE A 133 37.26 -8.56 -16.38
N ILE A 134 36.59 -9.64 -16.77
CA ILE A 134 37.10 -10.58 -17.77
C ILE A 134 36.61 -10.14 -19.15
N ASP A 135 37.54 -9.96 -20.09
CA ASP A 135 37.23 -9.65 -21.48
C ASP A 135 36.46 -10.84 -22.12
N PRO A 136 35.21 -10.63 -22.58
CA PRO A 136 34.38 -11.71 -23.11
C PRO A 136 34.87 -12.29 -24.43
N GLU A 137 35.78 -11.63 -25.16
CA GLU A 137 36.33 -12.12 -26.43
C GLU A 137 37.63 -12.91 -26.23
N THR A 138 38.48 -12.50 -25.27
CA THR A 138 39.77 -13.14 -25.01
C THR A 138 39.80 -14.06 -23.80
N GLY A 139 38.83 -13.95 -22.89
CA GLY A 139 38.67 -14.77 -21.69
C GLY A 139 39.73 -14.55 -20.62
N ARG A 140 40.39 -13.38 -20.63
CA ARG A 140 41.43 -12.99 -19.65
C ARG A 140 40.96 -11.81 -18.81
N PRO A 141 41.43 -11.67 -17.56
CA PRO A 141 41.18 -10.48 -16.75
C PRO A 141 41.80 -9.26 -17.44
N VAL A 142 40.99 -8.21 -17.58
CA VAL A 142 41.35 -6.90 -18.13
C VAL A 142 42.16 -6.18 -17.07
N ASP A 143 43.45 -6.05 -17.32
CA ASP A 143 44.34 -5.25 -16.51
C ASP A 143 44.33 -3.80 -17.03
N PHE A 144 43.75 -2.88 -16.25
CA PHE A 144 43.66 -1.46 -16.64
C PHE A 144 45.00 -0.72 -16.50
N GLU A 145 46.07 -1.39 -16.07
CA GLU A 145 47.41 -0.80 -15.92
C GLU A 145 48.31 -0.93 -17.16
N GLU A 146 47.91 -1.65 -18.23
CA GLU A 146 48.68 -1.71 -19.48
C GLU A 146 48.25 -0.64 -20.50
N GLU A 147 49.21 0.20 -20.90
CA GLU A 147 49.05 1.22 -21.94
C GLU A 147 48.60 0.60 -23.28
N THR A 148 47.57 1.20 -23.86
CA THR A 148 46.89 0.82 -25.11
C THR A 148 47.85 0.53 -26.29
N PRO A 149 47.60 -0.51 -27.10
CA PRO A 149 47.94 -0.49 -28.52
C PRO A 149 46.81 0.16 -29.32
N ASP A 150 47.16 1.19 -30.10
CA ASP A 150 46.31 1.85 -31.08
C ASP A 150 45.74 0.85 -32.11
N GLU A 151 44.50 1.13 -32.56
CA GLU A 151 43.76 0.47 -33.65
C GLU A 151 42.80 -0.67 -33.28
N TYR A 152 41.55 -0.31 -33.00
CA TYR A 152 40.39 -1.17 -33.27
C TYR A 152 39.64 -0.67 -34.52
N PRO A 153 39.23 -1.55 -35.44
CA PRO A 153 38.39 -1.17 -36.59
C PRO A 153 36.98 -0.75 -36.12
N PRO A 154 36.28 0.11 -36.88
CA PRO A 154 34.96 0.60 -36.48
C PRO A 154 33.94 -0.54 -36.43
N PRO A 155 33.04 -0.58 -35.43
CA PRO A 155 32.04 -1.63 -35.31
C PRO A 155 30.94 -1.49 -36.35
N ASP A 156 30.52 -2.62 -36.92
CA ASP A 156 29.35 -2.71 -37.80
C ASP A 156 28.04 -2.62 -37.00
N ILE A 157 27.11 -1.82 -37.51
CA ILE A 157 25.79 -1.59 -36.92
C ILE A 157 24.91 -2.81 -37.20
N ILE A 158 24.58 -3.59 -36.17
CA ILE A 158 23.59 -4.67 -36.24
C ILE A 158 22.22 -4.12 -35.88
N GLN A 159 21.25 -4.30 -36.79
CA GLN A 159 19.87 -3.82 -36.72
C GLN A 159 19.18 -4.13 -35.38
N GLY A 160 18.70 -3.10 -34.69
CA GLY A 160 17.93 -3.20 -33.45
C GLY A 160 16.55 -3.84 -33.65
N GLY A 161 16.17 -4.73 -32.73
CA GLY A 161 14.84 -5.33 -32.65
C GLY A 161 13.79 -4.37 -32.09
N GLU A 162 12.52 -4.66 -32.38
CA GLU A 162 11.37 -3.81 -32.05
C GLU A 162 11.13 -3.70 -30.52
N ILE A 163 11.02 -2.46 -30.04
CA ILE A 163 10.56 -2.14 -28.69
C ILE A 163 9.04 -2.31 -28.66
N VAL A 164 8.55 -3.35 -27.98
CA VAL A 164 7.11 -3.50 -27.71
C VAL A 164 6.74 -2.53 -26.59
N SER A 165 6.33 -1.32 -26.98
CA SER A 165 5.73 -0.32 -26.09
C SER A 165 4.23 -0.62 -25.99
N GLU A 166 3.77 -1.16 -24.86
CA GLU A 166 2.34 -1.20 -24.57
C GLU A 166 1.77 0.24 -24.57
N PRO A 167 0.59 0.46 -25.19
CA PRO A 167 0.08 1.81 -25.41
C PRO A 167 -0.33 2.46 -24.08
N ARG A 168 0.49 3.41 -23.59
CA ARG A 168 0.12 4.30 -22.49
C ARG A 168 -1.05 5.19 -22.93
N GLN A 169 -2.11 5.22 -22.14
CA GLN A 169 -3.28 6.06 -22.41
C GLN A 169 -2.87 7.54 -22.41
N LYS A 170 -2.95 8.19 -23.58
CA LYS A 170 -2.60 9.62 -23.73
C LYS A 170 -3.65 10.47 -23.02
N ILE A 171 -3.20 11.28 -22.08
CA ILE A 171 -4.05 12.26 -21.40
C ILE A 171 -3.79 13.62 -22.06
N TYR A 172 -4.84 14.22 -22.59
CA TYR A 172 -4.77 15.55 -23.20
C TYR A 172 -5.29 16.59 -22.20
N VAL A 173 -4.44 17.52 -21.82
CA VAL A 173 -4.84 18.71 -21.04
C VAL A 173 -4.61 19.93 -21.90
N ALA A 174 -5.68 20.69 -22.18
CA ALA A 174 -5.66 21.86 -23.06
C ALA A 174 -5.06 21.62 -24.45
N GLY A 175 -5.21 20.42 -25.01
CA GLY A 175 -4.74 20.07 -26.36
C GLY A 175 -3.25 19.70 -26.47
N VAL A 176 -2.54 19.59 -25.34
CA VAL A 176 -1.15 19.13 -25.28
C VAL A 176 -1.11 17.69 -24.78
N ASP A 177 -0.31 16.85 -25.45
CA ASP A 177 -0.03 15.46 -25.03
C ASP A 177 0.85 15.51 -23.76
N VAL A 178 0.31 15.04 -22.64
CA VAL A 178 1.01 15.04 -21.35
C VAL A 178 1.01 13.65 -20.75
N SER A 179 2.15 13.26 -20.18
CA SER A 179 2.30 12.04 -19.39
C SER A 179 2.33 12.41 -17.91
N VAL A 180 1.50 11.75 -17.09
CA VAL A 180 1.56 11.90 -15.63
C VAL A 180 2.86 11.29 -15.13
N LEU A 181 3.80 12.13 -14.66
CA LEU A 181 5.08 11.71 -14.08
C LEU A 181 4.93 11.25 -12.62
N ASN A 182 4.01 11.86 -11.88
CA ASN A 182 3.74 11.57 -10.47
C ASN A 182 2.32 12.02 -10.11
N GLU A 183 1.58 11.21 -9.37
CA GLU A 183 0.25 11.51 -8.84
C GLU A 183 0.32 11.56 -7.32
N ARG A 184 -0.03 12.71 -6.72
CA ARG A 184 -0.10 12.87 -5.26
C ARG A 184 -1.55 13.06 -4.84
N VAL A 185 -2.12 12.03 -4.20
CA VAL A 185 -3.46 12.10 -3.60
C VAL A 185 -3.34 12.61 -2.15
N GLN A 186 -4.08 13.67 -1.82
CA GLN A 186 -4.19 14.17 -0.45
C GLN A 186 -5.66 14.10 -0.03
N HIS A 187 -5.92 13.59 1.17
CA HIS A 187 -7.27 13.46 1.71
C HIS A 187 -7.55 14.58 2.71
N LEU A 188 -8.76 15.13 2.63
CA LEU A 188 -9.27 16.14 3.56
C LEU A 188 -10.19 15.45 4.59
N ASP A 189 -10.16 15.93 5.83
CA ASP A 189 -11.10 15.54 6.87
C ASP A 189 -12.47 16.20 6.66
N ALA A 190 -13.47 15.82 7.45
CA ALA A 190 -14.82 16.40 7.40
C ALA A 190 -14.88 17.92 7.61
N ASN A 191 -13.82 18.52 8.18
CA ASN A 191 -13.69 19.95 8.41
C ASN A 191 -12.90 20.68 7.31
N GLY A 192 -12.44 19.97 6.28
CA GLY A 192 -11.65 20.51 5.18
C GLY A 192 -10.16 20.66 5.48
N ASN A 193 -9.65 20.06 6.56
CA ASN A 193 -8.21 20.05 6.88
C ASN A 193 -7.53 18.84 6.25
N LEU A 194 -6.25 18.96 5.93
CA LEU A 194 -5.46 17.83 5.43
C LEU A 194 -5.28 16.76 6.52
N ILE A 195 -5.61 15.52 6.17
CA ILE A 195 -5.30 14.35 7.01
C ILE A 195 -3.78 14.14 6.96
N THR A 196 -3.10 14.39 8.08
CA THR A 196 -1.63 14.30 8.20
C THR A 196 -1.14 12.93 8.67
N GLU A 197 -2.04 12.10 9.18
CA GLU A 197 -1.80 10.72 9.58
C GLU A 197 -2.17 9.73 8.47
N SER A 198 -1.86 8.44 8.64
CA SER A 198 -2.32 7.41 7.71
C SER A 198 -3.86 7.41 7.63
N LEU A 199 -4.41 7.31 6.42
CA LEU A 199 -5.87 7.27 6.23
C LEU A 199 -6.52 6.15 7.05
N LYS A 200 -5.85 5.00 7.18
CA LYS A 200 -6.32 3.88 8.03
C LYS A 200 -6.41 4.27 9.51
N ASP A 201 -5.42 5.00 10.03
CA ASP A 201 -5.38 5.42 11.43
C ASP A 201 -6.43 6.50 11.74
N TYR A 202 -6.59 7.46 10.82
CA TYR A 202 -7.64 8.47 10.90
C TYR A 202 -9.02 7.81 10.95
N THR A 203 -9.28 6.89 10.01
CA THR A 203 -10.54 6.14 9.96
C THR A 203 -10.75 5.30 11.22
N LYS A 204 -9.73 4.58 11.70
CA LYS A 204 -9.81 3.80 12.95
C LYS A 204 -10.22 4.67 14.14
N LYS A 205 -9.60 5.85 14.30
CA LYS A 205 -9.96 6.81 15.35
C LYS A 205 -11.38 7.35 15.18
N GLY A 206 -11.80 7.63 13.95
CA GLY A 206 -13.16 8.06 13.64
C GLY A 206 -14.21 7.02 14.04
N ILE A 207 -13.99 5.76 13.64
CA ILE A 207 -14.89 4.64 13.97
C ILE A 207 -14.94 4.41 15.48
N LEU A 208 -13.79 4.33 16.16
CA LEU A 208 -13.72 4.08 17.60
C LEU A 208 -14.27 5.24 18.45
N ARG A 209 -14.40 6.44 17.88
CA ARG A 209 -15.09 7.57 18.52
C ARG A 209 -16.60 7.41 18.49
N GLU A 210 -17.14 6.88 17.39
CA GLU A 210 -18.58 6.68 17.20
C GLU A 210 -19.06 5.37 17.85
N PHE A 211 -18.29 4.29 17.69
CA PHE A 211 -18.63 2.95 18.15
C PHE A 211 -17.66 2.52 19.26
N ARG A 212 -18.20 2.22 20.44
CA ARG A 212 -17.37 1.87 21.61
C ARG A 212 -16.80 0.46 21.55
N SER A 213 -17.47 -0.43 20.83
CA SER A 213 -17.08 -1.83 20.65
C SER A 213 -17.59 -2.36 19.32
N LEU A 214 -17.08 -3.53 18.93
CA LEU A 214 -17.60 -4.27 17.78
C LEU A 214 -19.10 -4.55 17.94
N ASP A 215 -19.55 -4.98 19.12
CA ASP A 215 -20.97 -5.27 19.37
C ASP A 215 -21.88 -4.05 19.19
N ASP A 216 -21.39 -2.86 19.55
CA ASP A 216 -22.11 -1.59 19.36
C ASP A 216 -22.30 -1.29 17.86
N PHE A 217 -21.22 -1.48 17.08
CA PHE A 217 -21.27 -1.39 15.62
C PHE A 217 -22.21 -2.43 15.02
N LEU A 218 -22.12 -3.70 15.42
CA LEU A 218 -22.99 -4.78 14.93
C LEU A 218 -24.46 -4.50 15.23
N THR A 219 -24.76 -4.01 16.44
CA THR A 219 -26.14 -3.70 16.85
C THR A 219 -26.71 -2.57 16.00
N ARG A 220 -25.94 -1.51 15.77
CA ARG A 220 -26.36 -0.37 14.96
C ARG A 220 -26.44 -0.73 13.47
N TRP A 221 -25.47 -1.48 12.96
CA TRP A 221 -25.46 -1.97 11.58
C TRP A 221 -26.67 -2.87 11.31
N ASN A 222 -26.91 -3.87 12.14
CA ASN A 222 -28.03 -4.80 11.96
C ASN A 222 -29.39 -4.13 12.24
N GLY A 223 -29.46 -3.18 13.17
CA GLY A 223 -30.68 -2.44 13.51
C GLY A 223 -31.08 -1.35 12.50
N ALA A 224 -30.17 -0.94 11.61
CA ALA A 224 -30.49 0.04 10.58
C ALA A 224 -31.39 -0.56 9.49
N HIS A 225 -32.51 0.12 9.20
CA HIS A 225 -33.44 -0.27 8.13
C HIS A 225 -32.79 -0.18 6.73
N LYS A 226 -31.80 0.69 6.56
CA LYS A 226 -30.98 0.78 5.34
C LYS A 226 -29.53 0.94 5.71
N LYS A 227 -28.65 0.05 5.25
CA LYS A 227 -27.21 0.11 5.49
C LYS A 227 -26.60 1.33 4.81
N LYS A 228 -27.17 1.76 3.69
CA LYS A 228 -26.82 3.01 3.03
C LYS A 228 -26.81 4.21 3.98
N ALA A 229 -27.79 4.32 4.87
CA ALA A 229 -27.84 5.43 5.82
C ALA A 229 -26.67 5.42 6.82
N VAL A 230 -26.21 4.23 7.20
CA VAL A 230 -25.02 4.07 8.07
C VAL A 230 -23.75 4.43 7.31
N ILE A 231 -23.67 4.07 6.03
CA ILE A 231 -22.55 4.41 5.15
C ILE A 231 -22.48 5.93 4.94
N GLU A 232 -23.59 6.58 4.58
CA GLU A 232 -23.68 8.05 4.42
C GLU A 232 -23.31 8.79 5.72
N GLU A 233 -23.68 8.25 6.88
CA GLU A 233 -23.29 8.81 8.17
C GLU A 233 -21.77 8.75 8.37
N LEU A 234 -21.13 7.63 8.04
CA LEU A 234 -19.67 7.48 8.09
C LEU A 234 -18.96 8.44 7.12
N GLU A 235 -19.47 8.57 5.90
CA GLU A 235 -18.97 9.52 4.91
C GLU A 235 -19.04 10.97 5.40
N SER A 236 -20.15 11.33 6.07
CA SER A 236 -20.31 12.67 6.66
C SER A 236 -19.26 12.98 7.74
N GLN A 237 -18.69 11.95 8.37
CA GLN A 237 -17.62 12.05 9.35
C GLN A 237 -16.22 12.02 8.71
N GLY A 238 -16.14 12.04 7.38
CA GLY A 238 -14.88 12.00 6.63
C GLY A 238 -14.32 10.59 6.44
N ILE A 239 -15.10 9.55 6.75
CA ILE A 239 -14.73 8.16 6.49
C ILE A 239 -15.30 7.77 5.14
N ILE A 240 -14.48 7.87 4.09
CA ILE A 240 -14.87 7.51 2.72
C ILE A 240 -14.32 6.11 2.42
N PRO A 241 -15.16 5.06 2.40
CA PRO A 241 -14.73 3.68 2.19
C PRO A 241 -13.93 3.49 0.89
N GLU A 242 -14.29 4.20 -0.18
CA GLU A 242 -13.65 4.12 -1.49
C GLU A 242 -12.16 4.49 -1.44
N ASN A 243 -11.82 5.50 -0.65
CA ASN A 243 -10.44 5.94 -0.49
C ASN A 243 -9.58 4.89 0.24
N LEU A 244 -10.22 4.11 1.12
CA LEU A 244 -9.58 3.07 1.93
C LEU A 244 -9.38 1.76 1.17
N MET A 245 -10.10 1.53 0.07
CA MET A 245 -9.98 0.33 -0.75
C MET A 245 -8.65 0.24 -1.53
N SER A 246 -7.92 1.36 -1.69
CA SER A 246 -6.65 1.44 -2.44
C SER A 246 -5.47 0.66 -1.81
N GLY A 247 -5.62 0.13 -0.58
CA GLY A 247 -4.56 -0.59 0.14
C GLY A 247 -5.04 -1.81 0.94
N VAL A 248 -6.17 -2.41 0.54
CA VAL A 248 -6.73 -3.65 1.10
C VAL A 248 -7.19 -4.54 -0.06
N LYS A 249 -7.53 -5.82 0.17
CA LYS A 249 -8.04 -6.73 -0.88
C LYS A 249 -9.14 -6.03 -1.70
N LYS A 250 -9.04 -6.12 -3.03
CA LYS A 250 -10.10 -5.67 -3.94
C LYS A 250 -11.40 -6.39 -3.59
N ASP A 251 -12.52 -5.68 -3.72
CA ASP A 251 -13.89 -6.19 -3.51
C ASP A 251 -14.32 -6.52 -2.08
N LEU A 252 -13.69 -5.89 -1.09
CA LEU A 252 -14.18 -5.93 0.29
C LEU A 252 -15.53 -5.24 0.45
N ASP A 253 -16.37 -5.78 1.33
CA ASP A 253 -17.59 -5.09 1.75
C ASP A 253 -17.22 -3.92 2.66
N VAL A 254 -18.00 -2.83 2.62
CA VAL A 254 -17.79 -1.66 3.50
C VAL A 254 -17.85 -2.09 4.97
N PHE A 255 -18.75 -3.01 5.32
CA PHE A 255 -18.82 -3.61 6.66
C PHE A 255 -17.51 -4.29 7.05
N ASP A 256 -16.97 -5.15 6.19
CA ASP A 256 -15.73 -5.89 6.47
C ASP A 256 -14.53 -4.97 6.53
N LEU A 257 -14.50 -3.94 5.69
CA LEU A 257 -13.45 -2.92 5.69
C LEU A 257 -13.43 -2.16 7.03
N ILE A 258 -14.60 -1.73 7.51
CA ILE A 258 -14.74 -1.08 8.82
C ILE A 258 -14.30 -2.04 9.93
N CYS A 259 -14.79 -3.29 9.89
CA CYS A 259 -14.45 -4.30 10.89
C CYS A 259 -12.94 -4.59 10.95
N HIS A 260 -12.30 -4.69 9.79
CA HIS A 260 -10.87 -4.90 9.65
C HIS A 260 -10.06 -3.72 10.16
N ILE A 261 -10.46 -2.48 9.84
CA ILE A 261 -9.72 -1.27 10.26
C ILE A 261 -9.88 -1.03 11.76
N ALA A 262 -11.10 -1.12 12.29
CA ALA A 262 -11.38 -0.75 13.67
C ALA A 262 -11.01 -1.83 14.69
N TRP A 263 -11.22 -3.10 14.37
CA TRP A 263 -11.07 -4.22 15.30
C TRP A 263 -10.13 -5.33 14.81
N ASP A 264 -9.35 -5.09 13.75
CA ASP A 264 -8.35 -6.03 13.22
C ASP A 264 -8.96 -7.41 12.84
N MET A 265 -10.24 -7.42 12.47
CA MET A 265 -10.97 -8.62 12.04
C MET A 265 -10.53 -9.10 10.66
N PRO A 266 -10.67 -10.41 10.35
CA PRO A 266 -10.43 -10.92 9.00
C PRO A 266 -11.37 -10.23 7.99
N ALA A 267 -10.78 -9.62 6.96
CA ALA A 267 -11.55 -8.94 5.93
C ALA A 267 -12.08 -9.95 4.89
N LEU A 268 -13.39 -10.20 4.91
CA LEU A 268 -14.07 -11.03 3.90
C LEU A 268 -14.48 -10.18 2.69
N THR A 269 -14.29 -10.73 1.50
CA THR A 269 -14.80 -10.10 0.26
C THR A 269 -16.31 -10.27 0.16
N ARG A 270 -16.97 -9.38 -0.59
CA ARG A 270 -18.42 -9.47 -0.87
C ARG A 270 -18.79 -10.83 -1.45
N ARG A 271 -17.95 -11.34 -2.35
CA ARG A 271 -18.12 -12.68 -2.96
C ARG A 271 -17.99 -13.82 -1.94
N GLU A 272 -17.02 -13.75 -1.02
CA GLU A 272 -16.89 -14.74 0.05
C GLU A 272 -18.12 -14.75 0.98
N ARG A 273 -18.69 -13.58 1.31
CA ARG A 273 -19.94 -13.50 2.07
C ARG A 273 -21.12 -14.13 1.32
N ALA A 274 -21.30 -13.77 0.05
CA ALA A 274 -22.35 -14.32 -0.79
C ALA A 274 -22.28 -15.86 -0.86
N GLU A 275 -21.09 -16.40 -1.09
CA GLU A 275 -20.87 -17.85 -1.15
C GLU A 275 -21.10 -18.54 0.21
N ASN A 276 -20.73 -17.90 1.33
CA ASN A 276 -21.01 -18.43 2.65
C ASN A 276 -22.52 -18.53 2.93
N VAL A 277 -23.31 -17.57 2.46
CA VAL A 277 -24.78 -17.63 2.55
C VAL A 277 -25.34 -18.76 1.70
N LYS A 278 -24.87 -18.91 0.45
CA LYS A 278 -25.28 -20.01 -0.44
C LYS A 278 -25.00 -21.38 0.19
N LYS A 279 -23.80 -21.57 0.75
CA LYS A 279 -23.38 -22.84 1.40
C LYS A 279 -24.22 -23.24 2.60
N ARG A 280 -24.73 -22.27 3.37
CA ARG A 280 -25.57 -22.52 4.56
C ARG A 280 -26.95 -23.06 4.21
N ASN A 281 -27.36 -22.98 2.93
CA ASN A 281 -28.63 -23.48 2.44
C ASN A 281 -29.87 -22.94 3.19
N TYR A 282 -29.75 -21.78 3.85
CA TYR A 282 -30.81 -21.18 4.67
C TYR A 282 -32.09 -20.90 3.85
N PHE A 283 -31.91 -20.52 2.59
CA PHE A 283 -32.99 -20.22 1.66
C PHE A 283 -33.60 -21.45 0.97
N MET A 284 -33.27 -22.68 1.42
CA MET A 284 -33.92 -23.89 0.89
C MET A 284 -35.42 -23.95 1.18
N LYS A 285 -35.91 -23.20 2.18
CA LYS A 285 -37.33 -23.05 2.53
C LYS A 285 -38.17 -22.42 1.42
N TYR A 286 -37.55 -21.72 0.47
CA TYR A 286 -38.21 -21.11 -0.67
C TYR A 286 -38.21 -22.02 -1.91
N GLY A 287 -39.23 -21.88 -2.76
CA GLY A 287 -39.36 -22.63 -4.01
C GLY A 287 -38.28 -22.28 -5.03
N GLU A 288 -38.12 -23.11 -6.08
CA GLU A 288 -37.03 -22.98 -7.05
C GLU A 288 -36.93 -21.59 -7.70
N LYS A 289 -38.08 -20.99 -8.08
CA LYS A 289 -38.11 -19.65 -8.67
C LYS A 289 -37.63 -18.57 -7.70
N ALA A 290 -38.05 -18.65 -6.44
CA ALA A 290 -37.65 -17.71 -5.39
C ALA A 290 -36.15 -17.84 -5.07
N ARG A 291 -35.64 -19.07 -5.01
CA ARG A 291 -34.21 -19.33 -4.80
C ARG A 291 -33.36 -18.73 -5.92
N LYS A 292 -33.78 -18.90 -7.17
CA LYS A 292 -33.08 -18.30 -8.32
C LYS A 292 -33.00 -16.77 -8.21
N VAL A 293 -34.05 -16.11 -7.70
CA VAL A 293 -34.03 -14.66 -7.46
C VAL A 293 -33.04 -14.31 -6.34
N ILE A 294 -33.03 -15.07 -5.24
CA ILE A 294 -32.09 -14.87 -4.13
C ILE A 294 -30.63 -15.07 -4.58
N ASP A 295 -30.36 -16.09 -5.39
CA ASP A 295 -29.01 -16.35 -5.91
C ASP A 295 -28.52 -15.17 -6.77
N VAL A 296 -29.39 -14.61 -7.62
CA VAL A 296 -29.07 -13.42 -8.41
C VAL A 296 -28.90 -12.18 -7.54
N LEU A 297 -29.68 -12.02 -6.46
CA LEU A 297 -29.47 -10.92 -5.50
C LEU A 297 -28.10 -11.03 -4.82
N LEU A 298 -27.68 -12.24 -4.46
CA LEU A 298 -26.36 -12.49 -3.87
C LEU A 298 -25.21 -12.23 -4.86
N ASP A 299 -25.39 -12.57 -6.14
CA ASP A 299 -24.41 -12.26 -7.18
C ASP A 299 -24.32 -10.74 -7.41
N LYS A 300 -25.46 -10.05 -7.46
CA LYS A 300 -25.48 -8.58 -7.56
C LYS A 300 -24.85 -7.90 -6.35
N TYR A 301 -25.08 -8.40 -5.15
CA TYR A 301 -24.39 -7.95 -3.95
C TYR A 301 -22.87 -8.12 -4.06
N ALA A 302 -22.41 -9.26 -4.59
CA ALA A 302 -20.98 -9.53 -4.76
C ALA A 302 -20.30 -8.52 -5.71
N ASP A 303 -21.00 -8.10 -6.77
CA ASP A 303 -20.48 -7.18 -7.77
C ASP A 303 -20.63 -5.71 -7.37
N GLU A 304 -21.81 -5.31 -6.91
CA GLU A 304 -22.23 -3.90 -6.78
C GLU A 304 -22.44 -3.45 -5.33
N GLY A 305 -22.36 -4.35 -4.34
CA GLY A 305 -22.48 -4.03 -2.92
C GLY A 305 -23.91 -3.99 -2.37
N ILE A 306 -24.04 -3.75 -1.06
CA ILE A 306 -25.30 -3.90 -0.31
C ILE A 306 -26.35 -2.84 -0.66
N GLU A 307 -25.92 -1.63 -1.03
CA GLU A 307 -26.83 -0.51 -1.27
C GLU A 307 -27.84 -0.78 -2.39
N ASN A 308 -27.43 -1.56 -3.40
CA ASN A 308 -28.25 -1.84 -4.56
C ASN A 308 -29.34 -2.88 -4.28
N ILE A 309 -29.08 -3.84 -3.39
CA ILE A 309 -30.06 -4.91 -3.11
C ILE A 309 -31.22 -4.46 -2.22
N GLU A 310 -31.04 -3.36 -1.48
CA GLU A 310 -32.09 -2.73 -0.65
C GLU A 310 -33.14 -1.98 -1.49
N ASP A 311 -32.82 -1.61 -2.74
CA ASP A 311 -33.73 -0.89 -3.63
C ASP A 311 -34.51 -1.87 -4.54
N LEU A 312 -35.84 -1.76 -4.50
CA LEU A 312 -36.75 -2.47 -5.43
C LEU A 312 -36.48 -2.16 -6.90
N ALA A 313 -35.81 -1.05 -7.21
CA ALA A 313 -35.39 -0.70 -8.56
C ALA A 313 -34.43 -1.75 -9.16
N ILE A 314 -33.69 -2.50 -8.34
CA ILE A 314 -32.76 -3.54 -8.81
C ILE A 314 -33.47 -4.62 -9.64
N LEU A 315 -34.74 -4.91 -9.32
CA LEU A 315 -35.56 -5.90 -10.03
C LEU A 315 -35.84 -5.53 -11.50
N ARG A 316 -35.53 -4.30 -11.92
CA ARG A 316 -35.66 -3.84 -13.31
C ARG A 316 -34.39 -4.04 -14.13
N ILE A 317 -33.29 -4.40 -13.48
CA ILE A 317 -31.95 -4.51 -14.08
C ILE A 317 -31.70 -5.98 -14.45
N GLU A 318 -30.87 -6.21 -15.47
CA GLU A 318 -30.39 -7.55 -15.80
C GLU A 318 -29.60 -8.17 -14.63
N PRO A 319 -29.80 -9.47 -14.31
CA PRO A 319 -30.61 -10.45 -15.05
C PRO A 319 -32.04 -10.64 -14.50
N PHE A 320 -32.54 -9.79 -13.59
CA PHE A 320 -33.89 -9.92 -13.02
C PHE A 320 -34.99 -9.73 -14.07
N SER A 321 -34.77 -8.82 -15.02
CA SER A 321 -35.63 -8.62 -16.20
C SER A 321 -35.88 -9.91 -17.01
N GLN A 322 -34.96 -10.87 -16.99
CA GLN A 322 -35.13 -12.18 -17.65
C GLN A 322 -35.93 -13.17 -16.80
N ILE A 323 -35.99 -12.98 -15.49
CA ILE A 323 -36.74 -13.84 -14.55
C ILE A 323 -38.22 -13.47 -14.56
N GLY A 324 -38.53 -12.18 -14.62
CA GLY A 324 -39.90 -11.68 -14.71
C GLY A 324 -39.98 -10.18 -14.46
N THR A 325 -41.21 -9.64 -14.51
CA THR A 325 -41.45 -8.25 -14.11
C THR A 325 -41.28 -8.07 -12.59
N PRO A 326 -40.94 -6.87 -12.09
CA PRO A 326 -40.80 -6.62 -10.65
C PRO A 326 -42.03 -7.08 -9.84
N THR A 327 -43.23 -6.90 -10.37
CA THR A 327 -44.48 -7.33 -9.73
C THR A 327 -44.58 -8.85 -9.62
N GLU A 328 -44.20 -9.59 -10.66
CA GLU A 328 -44.19 -11.05 -10.65
C GLU A 328 -43.14 -11.58 -9.68
N ILE A 329 -41.95 -10.97 -9.66
CA ILE A 329 -40.87 -11.34 -8.72
C ILE A 329 -41.34 -11.15 -7.29
N VAL A 330 -41.93 -10.00 -6.96
CA VAL A 330 -42.47 -9.74 -5.61
C VAL A 330 -43.59 -10.73 -5.26
N GLN A 331 -44.42 -11.13 -6.23
CA GLN A 331 -45.48 -12.11 -5.99
C GLN A 331 -44.97 -13.54 -5.75
N ILE A 332 -43.79 -13.90 -6.27
CA ILE A 332 -43.16 -15.20 -5.96
C ILE A 332 -42.94 -15.36 -4.46
N PHE A 333 -42.68 -14.27 -3.74
CA PHE A 333 -42.50 -14.26 -2.28
C PHE A 333 -43.80 -14.10 -1.49
N GLY A 334 -44.95 -13.90 -2.16
CA GLY A 334 -46.26 -13.73 -1.53
C GLY A 334 -46.68 -12.26 -1.33
N GLY A 335 -45.93 -11.31 -1.89
CA GLY A 335 -46.25 -9.89 -1.81
C GLY A 335 -45.07 -9.01 -1.41
N ARG A 336 -45.31 -7.70 -1.41
CA ARG A 336 -44.25 -6.69 -1.14
C ARG A 336 -43.66 -6.83 0.27
N GLU A 337 -44.51 -7.05 1.27
CA GLU A 337 -44.05 -7.19 2.66
C GLU A 337 -43.19 -8.43 2.84
N GLN A 338 -43.60 -9.58 2.28
CA GLN A 338 -42.83 -10.81 2.35
C GLN A 338 -41.50 -10.70 1.60
N TYR A 339 -41.48 -10.02 0.44
CA TYR A 339 -40.23 -9.74 -0.27
C TYR A 339 -39.28 -8.91 0.59
N LEU A 340 -39.74 -7.82 1.20
CA LEU A 340 -38.91 -6.99 2.07
C LEU A 340 -38.38 -7.78 3.27
N HIS A 341 -39.21 -8.65 3.86
CA HIS A 341 -38.76 -9.52 4.94
C HIS A 341 -37.69 -10.52 4.50
N VAL A 342 -37.77 -11.05 3.27
CA VAL A 342 -36.72 -11.91 2.70
C VAL A 342 -35.40 -11.14 2.51
N ILE A 343 -35.47 -9.87 2.11
CA ILE A 343 -34.28 -9.01 2.01
C ILE A 343 -33.65 -8.77 3.38
N GLU A 344 -34.45 -8.46 4.40
CA GLU A 344 -33.95 -8.35 5.79
C GLU A 344 -33.30 -9.65 6.28
N GLU A 345 -33.91 -10.80 6.01
CA GLU A 345 -33.31 -12.11 6.32
C GLU A 345 -32.00 -12.36 5.56
N LEU A 346 -31.94 -11.93 4.30
CA LEU A 346 -30.74 -12.03 3.45
C LEU A 346 -29.60 -11.17 3.97
N GLU A 347 -29.88 -9.91 4.34
CA GLU A 347 -28.94 -9.01 4.98
C GLU A 347 -28.42 -9.59 6.30
N HIS A 348 -29.34 -10.06 7.15
CA HIS A 348 -28.95 -10.69 8.40
C HIS A 348 -28.07 -11.92 8.14
N ALA A 349 -28.41 -12.77 7.16
CA ALA A 349 -27.61 -13.93 6.80
C ALA A 349 -26.21 -13.54 6.27
N LEU A 350 -26.12 -12.47 5.48
CA LEU A 350 -24.86 -11.92 4.99
C LEU A 350 -23.97 -11.46 6.13
N TYR A 351 -24.50 -10.75 7.13
CA TYR A 351 -23.71 -10.10 8.18
C TYR A 351 -23.55 -10.87 9.50
N THR A 352 -24.38 -11.90 9.76
CA THR A 352 -24.27 -12.78 10.96
C THR A 352 -23.10 -13.77 10.90
N ALA A 353 -22.43 -13.89 9.76
CA ALA A 353 -21.32 -14.82 9.57
C ALA A 353 -19.96 -14.31 10.09
N ALA A 354 -19.93 -13.19 10.81
CA ALA A 354 -18.72 -12.59 11.38
C ALA A 354 -18.19 -13.38 12.59
#